data_AF-A0A6J7MFH8-F1
#
_entry.id   AF-A0A6J7MFH8-F1
#
_cell.length_a   1.000
_cell.length_b   1.000
_cell.length_c   1.000
_cell.angle_alpha   90.00
_cell.angle_beta   90.00
_cell.angle_gamma   90.00
#
_symmetry.space_group_name_H-M   'P 1'
#
loop_
_entity.id
_entity.type
_entity.pdbx_description
1 polymer ?
#
loop_
_entity_poly.entity_id
_entity_poly.type
_entity_poly.pdbx_seq_one_letter_code
_entity_poly.pdbx_strand_id
1 'polypeptide(L)'
;MEILGVGVDEGELRRLRDSLVERCDELRALIWTDAGEEFNVNSTIKLREILFEKLELTPQKKTKTGFSTDAATLEKLLGEHPIIEHLLAYREVEKLRSTYGEGLLAEIAPDGRIHATFNQTVARTGRLSSDAPNLHNIPVRSELGREFRKAFVPAKGYTLLIADYNQIELRCIAHLAEDPGLIGAFESGEDIHNATAARVFDVDPDSVTIEQRSKAKMVSYGLAYGMEAFGLAQRLSVPIGEAQQILDAYFVAFPAVHDYMDKTIAEARERGYTETLFGRRRQIPELASDNFRIRQAGERQAMNAGIQGLAADIFKVALIRLDQALNAAGSTSRLILQVHDEVICEVPPADLDAVTAIVLEAMSGAFDLRVPLEVHLSHGDSWAAAKG
;
A
#
# COMPACT_ATOMS: atom_id res chain seq x y z
N MET A 1 -13.37 -16.61 5.05
CA MET A 1 -12.22 -15.80 5.52
C MET A 1 -12.21 -15.70 7.04
N GLU A 2 -12.97 -14.81 7.69
CA GLU A 2 -12.89 -14.57 9.16
C GLU A 2 -12.98 -15.84 10.02
N ILE A 3 -14.00 -16.67 9.81
CA ILE A 3 -14.18 -17.94 10.55
C ILE A 3 -13.03 -18.92 10.33
N LEU A 4 -12.45 -18.93 9.12
CA LEU A 4 -11.33 -19.81 8.82
C LEU A 4 -10.03 -19.29 9.45
N GLY A 5 -9.84 -17.97 9.52
CA GLY A 5 -8.60 -17.35 9.98
C GLY A 5 -7.41 -17.62 9.05
N VAL A 6 -6.26 -17.04 9.38
CA VAL A 6 -4.96 -17.34 8.76
C VAL A 6 -4.09 -18.12 9.75
N GLY A 7 -3.41 -19.17 9.29
CA GLY A 7 -2.51 -19.96 10.13
C GLY A 7 -1.26 -19.18 10.51
N VAL A 8 -0.80 -19.37 11.75
CA VAL A 8 0.39 -18.69 12.27
C VAL A 8 1.33 -19.70 12.94
N ASP A 9 2.62 -19.64 12.61
CA ASP A 9 3.70 -20.26 13.38
C ASP A 9 4.01 -19.37 14.59
N GLU A 10 3.41 -19.74 15.73
CA GLU A 10 3.61 -19.03 17.00
C GLU A 10 5.08 -19.04 17.45
N GLY A 11 5.81 -20.14 17.17
CA GLY A 11 7.22 -20.26 17.54
C GLY A 11 8.09 -19.26 16.78
N GLU A 12 7.88 -19.15 15.47
CA GLU A 12 8.56 -18.17 14.63
C GLU A 12 8.21 -16.74 15.04
N LEU A 13 6.94 -16.46 15.33
CA LEU A 13 6.51 -15.13 15.75
C LEU A 13 7.10 -14.73 17.12
N ARG A 14 7.19 -15.67 18.07
CA ARG A 14 7.89 -15.45 19.36
C ARG A 14 9.37 -15.18 19.16
N ARG A 15 10.04 -15.97 18.31
CA ARG A 15 11.46 -15.77 17.96
C ARG A 15 11.70 -14.37 17.40
N LEU A 16 10.86 -13.92 16.46
CA LEU A 16 10.93 -12.57 15.89
C LEU A 16 10.71 -11.50 16.96
N ARG A 17 9.66 -11.62 17.78
CA ARG A 17 9.38 -10.68 18.87
C ARG A 17 10.57 -10.55 19.82
N ASP A 18 11.15 -11.67 20.26
CA ASP A 18 12.27 -11.69 21.21
C ASP A 18 13.51 -11.01 20.62
N SER A 19 13.85 -11.28 19.35
CA SER A 19 14.96 -10.59 18.67
C SER A 19 14.75 -9.07 18.55
N LEU A 20 13.50 -8.62 18.38
CA LEU A 20 13.16 -7.20 18.31
C LEU A 20 13.21 -6.54 19.69
N VAL A 21 12.91 -7.26 20.78
CA VAL A 21 13.09 -6.77 22.16
C VAL A 21 14.56 -6.46 22.40
N GLU A 22 15.46 -7.40 22.10
CA GLU A 22 16.91 -7.22 22.24
C GLU A 22 17.38 -6.00 21.43
N ARG A 23 16.94 -5.90 20.17
CA ARG A 23 17.32 -4.77 19.30
C ARG A 23 16.78 -3.43 19.79
N CYS A 24 15.56 -3.40 20.32
CA CYS A 24 15.00 -2.20 20.95
C CYS A 24 15.83 -1.76 22.16
N ASP A 25 16.28 -2.69 22.99
CA ASP A 25 17.07 -2.40 24.19
C ASP A 25 18.46 -1.84 23.81
N GLU A 26 19.12 -2.42 22.80
CA GLU A 26 20.37 -1.89 22.24
C GLU A 26 20.23 -0.45 21.74
N LEU A 27 19.23 -0.20 20.88
CA LEU A 27 18.99 1.12 20.31
C LEU A 27 18.60 2.14 21.38
N ARG A 28 17.86 1.71 22.41
CA ARG A 28 17.50 2.57 23.55
C ARG A 28 18.74 2.99 24.33
N ALA A 29 19.67 2.07 24.58
CA ALA A 29 20.92 2.38 25.26
C ALA A 29 21.80 3.37 24.47
N LEU A 30 21.84 3.23 23.13
CA LEU A 30 22.52 4.19 22.26
C LEU A 30 21.86 5.58 22.32
N ILE A 31 20.53 5.65 22.25
CA ILE A 31 19.78 6.92 22.37
C ILE A 31 20.04 7.58 23.73
N TRP A 32 20.08 6.83 24.83
CA TRP A 32 20.39 7.38 26.15
C TRP A 32 21.82 7.90 26.24
N THR A 33 22.77 7.19 25.61
CA THR A 33 24.17 7.63 25.53
C THR A 33 24.27 8.95 24.77
N ASP A 34 23.64 9.03 23.60
CA ASP A 34 23.62 10.25 22.77
C ASP A 34 22.88 11.41 23.42
N ALA A 35 21.82 11.12 24.18
CA ALA A 35 21.06 12.11 24.92
C ALA A 35 21.77 12.56 26.21
N GLY A 36 22.73 11.77 26.71
CA GLY A 36 23.40 11.98 28.00
C GLY A 36 22.50 11.82 29.22
N GLU A 37 21.31 11.20 29.08
CA GLU A 37 20.41 10.86 30.18
C GLU A 37 19.43 9.74 29.76
N GLU A 38 18.94 8.99 30.75
CA GLU A 38 17.89 8.00 30.54
C GLU A 38 16.51 8.65 30.52
N PHE A 39 15.68 8.25 29.57
CA PHE A 39 14.29 8.71 29.47
C PHE A 39 13.41 7.74 28.67
N ASN A 40 12.09 7.92 28.76
CA ASN A 40 11.17 7.20 27.90
C ASN A 40 11.25 7.71 26.45
N VAL A 41 11.92 6.96 25.58
CA VAL A 41 12.12 7.29 24.15
C VAL A 41 10.79 7.41 23.38
N ASN A 42 9.73 6.75 23.85
CA ASN A 42 8.39 6.86 23.26
C ASN A 42 7.62 8.13 23.71
N SER A 43 8.15 8.88 24.69
CA SER A 43 7.56 10.15 25.13
C SER A 43 7.92 11.28 24.18
N THR A 44 6.99 11.67 23.31
CA THR A 44 7.15 12.80 22.38
C THR A 44 7.52 14.10 23.09
N ILE A 45 7.04 14.32 24.32
CA ILE A 45 7.33 15.54 25.08
C ILE A 45 8.82 15.56 25.48
N LYS A 46 9.29 14.51 26.15
CA LYS A 46 10.69 14.44 26.59
C LYS A 46 11.65 14.38 25.41
N LEU A 47 11.26 13.71 24.34
CA LEU A 47 12.04 13.67 23.11
C LEU A 47 12.24 15.06 22.50
N ARG A 48 11.22 15.93 22.51
CA ARG A 48 11.36 17.32 22.02
C ARG A 48 12.32 18.14 22.88
N GLU A 49 12.21 17.99 24.20
CA GLU A 49 13.13 18.64 25.16
C GLU A 49 14.57 18.22 24.86
N ILE A 50 14.83 16.92 24.72
CA ILE A 50 16.16 16.40 24.38
C ILE A 50 16.65 16.94 23.03
N LEU A 51 15.87 16.77 21.96
CA LEU A 51 16.33 17.09 20.61
C LEU A 51 16.50 18.60 20.39
N PHE A 52 15.57 19.42 20.87
CA PHE A 52 15.49 20.84 20.46
C PHE A 52 15.90 21.81 21.56
N GLU A 53 15.90 21.41 22.84
CA GLU A 53 16.33 22.27 23.95
C GLU A 53 17.73 21.86 24.44
N LYS A 54 17.98 20.57 24.65
CA LYS A 54 19.28 20.08 25.17
C LYS A 54 20.35 19.94 24.08
N LEU A 55 19.99 19.32 22.95
CA LEU A 55 20.90 19.11 21.82
C LEU A 55 20.84 20.25 20.80
N GLU A 56 19.94 21.22 21.00
CA GLU A 56 19.78 22.44 20.17
C GLU A 56 19.66 22.16 18.66
N LEU A 57 19.11 21.01 18.26
CA LEU A 57 18.88 20.69 16.84
C LEU A 57 17.85 21.63 16.23
N THR A 58 17.98 21.93 14.94
CA THR A 58 17.10 22.93 14.29
C THR A 58 15.72 22.35 13.99
N PRO A 59 14.62 22.82 14.60
CA PRO A 59 13.31 22.23 14.36
C PRO A 59 12.81 22.49 12.94
N GLN A 60 12.46 21.43 12.20
CA GLN A 60 12.07 21.54 10.78
C GLN A 60 10.58 21.86 10.58
N LYS A 61 9.73 21.54 11.58
CA LYS A 61 8.27 21.66 11.46
C LYS A 61 7.62 21.85 12.83
N LYS A 62 6.62 22.72 12.89
CA LYS A 62 5.79 22.93 14.08
C LYS A 62 4.39 22.34 13.90
N THR A 63 3.89 21.69 14.94
CA THR A 63 2.51 21.17 15.04
C THR A 63 1.73 21.97 16.08
N LYS A 64 0.43 21.70 16.21
CA LYS A 64 -0.43 22.34 17.23
C LYS A 64 0.10 22.14 18.66
N THR A 65 0.78 21.02 18.92
CA THR A 65 1.23 20.63 20.27
C THR A 65 2.73 20.81 20.50
N GLY A 66 3.48 21.40 19.56
CA GLY A 66 4.94 21.58 19.66
C GLY A 66 5.68 21.20 18.38
N PHE A 67 7.00 21.12 18.42
CA PHE A 67 7.80 20.72 17.26
C PHE A 67 7.52 19.27 16.85
N SER A 68 7.47 19.02 15.54
CA SER A 68 7.27 17.67 15.04
C SER A 68 8.52 16.85 15.30
N THR A 69 8.31 15.60 15.68
CA THR A 69 9.36 14.58 15.67
C THR A 69 8.91 13.42 14.80
N ASP A 70 8.04 13.61 13.80
CA ASP A 70 7.65 12.54 12.87
C ASP A 70 8.85 12.08 12.00
N ALA A 71 8.77 10.90 11.39
CA ALA A 71 9.89 10.33 10.61
C ALA A 71 10.38 11.29 9.51
N ALA A 72 9.47 11.86 8.72
CA ALA A 72 9.81 12.79 7.65
C ALA A 72 10.45 14.10 8.14
N THR A 73 10.17 14.51 9.38
CA THR A 73 10.81 15.66 10.02
C THR A 73 12.21 15.29 10.51
N LEU A 74 12.37 14.10 11.11
CA LEU A 74 13.66 13.62 11.60
C LEU A 74 14.64 13.27 10.46
N GLU A 75 14.14 12.74 9.34
CA GLU A 75 14.96 12.45 8.15
C GLU A 75 15.69 13.70 7.62
N LYS A 76 15.11 14.89 7.81
CA LYS A 76 15.74 16.17 7.42
C LYS A 76 16.87 16.60 8.37
N LEU A 77 16.99 15.95 9.53
CA LEU A 77 18.03 16.17 10.53
C LEU A 77 19.14 15.10 10.47
N LEU A 78 19.08 14.18 9.51
CA LEU A 78 20.12 13.17 9.33
C LEU A 78 21.48 13.85 9.13
N GLY A 79 22.50 13.34 9.82
CA GLY A 79 23.83 13.94 9.85
C GLY A 79 24.01 15.14 10.79
N GLU A 80 22.95 15.67 11.42
CA GLU A 80 23.12 16.71 12.46
C GLU A 80 23.59 16.11 13.79
N HIS A 81 23.09 14.93 14.18
CA HIS A 81 23.50 14.24 15.42
C HIS A 81 23.15 12.74 15.38
N PRO A 82 24.02 11.83 15.87
CA PRO A 82 23.82 10.36 15.84
C PRO A 82 22.49 9.85 16.42
N ILE A 83 21.93 10.62 17.37
CA ILE A 83 20.65 10.33 18.00
C ILE A 83 19.51 10.21 16.98
N ILE A 84 19.60 10.90 15.84
CA ILE A 84 18.56 10.91 14.81
C ILE A 84 18.50 9.56 14.11
N GLU A 85 19.64 9.02 13.70
CA GLU A 85 19.76 7.69 13.08
C GLU A 85 19.28 6.60 14.05
N HIS A 86 19.73 6.65 15.31
CA HIS A 86 19.32 5.68 16.32
C HIS A 86 17.83 5.75 16.64
N LEU A 87 17.25 6.95 16.70
CA LEU A 87 15.82 7.16 16.96
C LEU A 87 14.93 6.68 15.81
N LEU A 88 15.32 6.94 14.56
CA LEU A 88 14.61 6.45 13.37
C LEU A 88 14.60 4.92 13.37
N ALA A 89 15.76 4.29 13.59
CA ALA A 89 15.87 2.84 13.72
C ALA A 89 15.05 2.30 14.89
N TYR A 90 15.14 2.92 16.08
CA TYR A 90 14.39 2.49 17.27
C TYR A 90 12.89 2.47 17.01
N ARG A 91 12.33 3.50 16.39
CA ARG A 91 10.89 3.58 16.13
C ARG A 91 10.40 2.57 15.12
N GLU A 92 11.23 2.25 14.13
CA GLU A 92 10.92 1.17 13.20
C GLU A 92 10.85 -0.16 13.95
N VAL A 93 11.92 -0.50 14.69
CA VAL A 93 12.02 -1.76 15.44
C VAL A 93 10.94 -1.85 16.52
N GLU A 94 10.68 -0.77 17.25
CA GLU A 94 9.66 -0.72 18.31
C GLU A 94 8.26 -0.89 17.73
N LYS A 95 7.97 -0.34 16.54
CA LYS A 95 6.70 -0.59 15.86
C LYS A 95 6.58 -2.05 15.44
N LEU A 96 7.64 -2.65 14.90
CA LEU A 96 7.70 -4.08 14.58
C LEU A 96 7.46 -4.93 15.83
N ARG A 97 8.15 -4.64 16.92
CA ARG A 97 8.07 -5.34 18.20
C ARG A 97 6.67 -5.27 18.82
N SER A 98 6.14 -4.05 18.96
CA SER A 98 4.86 -3.82 19.66
C SER A 98 3.66 -4.19 18.81
N THR A 99 3.53 -3.62 17.61
CA THR A 99 2.32 -3.75 16.79
C THR A 99 2.23 -5.14 16.17
N TYR A 100 3.35 -5.69 15.70
CA TYR A 100 3.35 -6.95 14.98
C TYR A 100 3.83 -8.11 15.84
N GLY A 101 4.91 -7.96 16.59
CA GLY A 101 5.39 -9.00 17.51
C GLY A 101 4.37 -9.31 18.60
N GLU A 102 4.18 -8.38 19.54
CA GLU A 102 3.24 -8.56 20.66
C GLU A 102 1.79 -8.55 20.20
N GLY A 103 1.44 -7.61 19.31
CA GLY A 103 0.08 -7.45 18.82
C GLY A 103 -0.45 -8.70 18.10
N LEU A 104 0.31 -9.32 17.19
CA LEU A 104 -0.16 -10.52 16.51
C LEU A 104 -0.16 -11.74 17.43
N LEU A 105 0.83 -11.88 18.34
CA LEU A 105 0.86 -12.98 19.31
C LEU A 105 -0.38 -12.98 20.22
N ALA A 106 -0.86 -11.80 20.61
CA ALA A 106 -2.05 -11.67 21.45
C ALA A 106 -3.35 -12.07 20.73
N GLU A 107 -3.34 -12.12 19.39
CA GLU A 107 -4.51 -12.38 18.55
C GLU A 107 -4.56 -13.83 18.02
N ILE A 108 -3.57 -14.66 18.39
CA ILE A 108 -3.58 -16.09 18.05
C ILE A 108 -4.66 -16.78 18.89
N ALA A 109 -5.66 -17.31 18.21
CA ALA A 109 -6.73 -18.10 18.83
C ALA A 109 -6.25 -19.52 19.18
N PRO A 110 -7.00 -20.28 20.01
CA PRO A 110 -6.60 -21.62 20.46
C PRO A 110 -6.39 -22.66 19.34
N ASP A 111 -6.89 -22.41 18.14
CA ASP A 111 -6.68 -23.26 16.96
C ASP A 111 -5.37 -22.92 16.20
N GLY A 112 -4.57 -21.98 16.72
CA GLY A 112 -3.30 -21.54 16.12
C GLY A 112 -3.48 -20.57 14.96
N ARG A 113 -4.62 -19.88 14.88
CA ARG A 113 -4.96 -18.99 13.76
C ARG A 113 -5.33 -17.60 14.25
N ILE A 114 -5.16 -16.61 13.37
CA ILE A 114 -5.63 -15.25 13.61
C ILE A 114 -6.93 -15.02 12.83
N HIS A 115 -7.97 -14.59 13.54
CA HIS A 115 -9.31 -14.35 13.00
C HIS A 115 -9.62 -12.86 12.94
N ALA A 116 -9.02 -12.17 11.97
CA ALA A 116 -9.30 -10.75 11.74
C ALA A 116 -10.75 -10.54 11.28
N THR A 117 -11.26 -9.32 11.51
CA THR A 117 -12.56 -8.85 11.01
C THR A 117 -12.36 -7.97 9.78
N PHE A 118 -13.17 -8.18 8.72
CA PHE A 118 -13.12 -7.42 7.47
C PHE A 118 -14.34 -6.50 7.35
N ASN A 119 -14.13 -5.23 7.65
CA ASN A 119 -15.18 -4.23 7.57
C ASN A 119 -15.42 -3.79 6.13
N GLN A 120 -16.67 -3.92 5.67
CA GLN A 120 -17.05 -3.52 4.30
C GLN A 120 -17.48 -2.05 4.16
N THR A 121 -17.72 -1.36 5.28
CA THR A 121 -18.39 -0.05 5.33
C THR A 121 -17.52 1.09 5.89
N VAL A 122 -16.25 0.84 6.19
CA VAL A 122 -15.34 1.82 6.81
C VAL A 122 -14.65 2.70 5.77
N ALA A 123 -14.04 2.11 4.73
CA ALA A 123 -13.31 2.89 3.74
C ALA A 123 -14.27 3.62 2.79
N ARG A 124 -14.08 4.94 2.63
CA ARG A 124 -14.88 5.76 1.71
C ARG A 124 -14.74 5.38 0.23
N THR A 125 -13.69 4.64 -0.11
CA THR A 125 -13.41 4.14 -1.46
C THR A 125 -13.97 2.73 -1.70
N GLY A 126 -14.67 2.13 -0.73
CA GLY A 126 -15.28 0.82 -0.89
C GLY A 126 -14.34 -0.38 -0.66
N ARG A 127 -13.05 -0.15 -0.42
CA ARG A 127 -12.10 -1.19 0.02
C ARG A 127 -12.54 -1.84 1.34
N LEU A 128 -12.15 -3.09 1.54
CA LEU A 128 -12.22 -3.73 2.85
C LEU A 128 -11.15 -3.10 3.77
N SER A 129 -11.45 -2.98 5.06
CA SER A 129 -10.44 -2.76 6.09
C SER A 129 -10.40 -3.93 7.05
N SER A 130 -9.21 -4.25 7.56
CA SER A 130 -9.01 -5.31 8.54
C SER A 130 -8.76 -4.70 9.92
N ASP A 131 -9.41 -5.25 10.94
CA ASP A 131 -9.19 -4.96 12.36
C ASP A 131 -9.24 -6.22 13.23
N ALA A 132 -8.75 -6.09 14.46
CA ALA A 132 -8.64 -7.16 15.46
C ALA A 132 -8.03 -8.49 14.93
N PRO A 133 -6.77 -8.48 14.41
CA PRO A 133 -5.88 -7.37 14.12
C PRO A 133 -5.97 -6.89 12.66
N ASN A 134 -5.31 -5.78 12.34
CA ASN A 134 -5.20 -5.33 10.95
C ASN A 134 -4.17 -6.17 10.18
N LEU A 135 -4.65 -7.11 9.37
CA LEU A 135 -3.82 -7.96 8.50
C LEU A 135 -3.50 -7.31 7.14
N HIS A 136 -4.07 -6.14 6.82
CA HIS A 136 -3.76 -5.45 5.56
C HIS A 136 -2.44 -4.68 5.62
N ASN A 137 -1.88 -4.47 6.82
CA ASN A 137 -0.69 -3.64 7.01
C ASN A 137 0.54 -4.45 7.46
N ILE A 138 0.57 -5.77 7.23
CA ILE A 138 1.73 -6.60 7.55
C ILE A 138 2.97 -6.05 6.82
N PRO A 139 4.11 -5.84 7.52
CA PRO A 139 5.23 -5.09 6.96
C PRO A 139 5.89 -5.79 5.78
N VAL A 140 6.32 -5.01 4.78
CA VAL A 140 6.99 -5.52 3.56
C VAL A 140 8.18 -4.70 3.11
N ARG A 141 8.38 -3.50 3.68
CA ARG A 141 9.33 -2.53 3.15
C ARG A 141 10.75 -2.81 3.62
N SER A 142 10.94 -3.04 4.91
CA SER A 142 12.23 -3.42 5.47
C SER A 142 12.40 -4.93 5.51
N GLU A 143 13.67 -5.36 5.50
CA GLU A 143 14.06 -6.76 5.63
C GLU A 143 13.46 -7.37 6.91
N LEU A 144 13.68 -6.73 8.06
CA LEU A 144 13.07 -7.11 9.35
C LEU A 144 11.54 -7.19 9.28
N GLY A 145 10.91 -6.27 8.55
CA GLY A 145 9.46 -6.28 8.36
C GLY A 145 8.97 -7.49 7.57
N ARG A 146 9.69 -7.85 6.48
CA ARG A 146 9.34 -9.00 5.63
C ARG A 146 9.40 -10.32 6.38
N GLU A 147 10.28 -10.43 7.38
CA GLU A 147 10.41 -11.64 8.20
C GLU A 147 9.08 -12.04 8.87
N PHE A 148 8.23 -11.08 9.24
CA PHE A 148 6.90 -11.39 9.81
C PHE A 148 6.01 -12.22 8.89
N ARG A 149 6.18 -12.11 7.57
CA ARG A 149 5.44 -12.93 6.60
C ARG A 149 5.84 -14.41 6.65
N LYS A 150 6.99 -14.77 7.24
CA LYS A 150 7.38 -16.17 7.46
C LYS A 150 6.51 -16.86 8.50
N ALA A 151 6.00 -16.10 9.48
CA ALA A 151 5.14 -16.63 10.52
C ALA A 151 3.72 -16.96 10.01
N PHE A 152 3.30 -16.47 8.84
CA PHE A 152 1.99 -16.82 8.27
C PHE A 152 2.11 -18.05 7.39
N VAL A 153 1.45 -19.13 7.79
CA VAL A 153 1.61 -20.48 7.23
C VAL A 153 0.26 -21.11 6.89
N PRO A 154 0.19 -22.03 5.91
CA PRO A 154 -1.05 -22.71 5.58
C PRO A 154 -1.44 -23.71 6.68
N ALA A 155 -2.72 -24.11 6.68
CA ALA A 155 -3.18 -25.28 7.40
C ALA A 155 -2.33 -26.52 7.04
N LYS A 156 -2.18 -27.45 8.01
CA LYS A 156 -1.42 -28.68 7.79
C LYS A 156 -1.95 -29.45 6.56
N GLY A 157 -1.06 -29.77 5.63
CA GLY A 157 -1.39 -30.48 4.39
C GLY A 157 -1.82 -29.57 3.23
N TYR A 158 -1.74 -28.25 3.40
CA TYR A 158 -2.00 -27.24 2.37
C TYR A 158 -0.72 -26.46 2.04
N THR A 159 -0.68 -25.82 0.88
CA THR A 159 0.24 -24.73 0.52
C THR A 159 -0.54 -23.42 0.45
N LEU A 160 0.13 -22.27 0.62
CA LEU A 160 -0.49 -20.99 0.27
C LEU A 160 -0.39 -20.78 -1.23
N LEU A 161 -1.48 -20.36 -1.86
CA LEU A 161 -1.54 -19.79 -3.20
C LEU A 161 -1.92 -18.32 -3.07
N ILE A 162 -1.11 -17.44 -3.65
CA ILE A 162 -1.28 -16.00 -3.62
C ILE A 162 -1.55 -15.53 -5.03
N ALA A 163 -2.56 -14.67 -5.17
CA ALA A 163 -2.90 -14.03 -6.43
C ALA A 163 -3.10 -12.53 -6.20
N ASP A 164 -2.38 -11.71 -6.96
CA ASP A 164 -2.34 -10.26 -6.79
C ASP A 164 -2.50 -9.58 -8.16
N TYR A 165 -3.35 -8.56 -8.24
CA TYR A 165 -3.52 -7.86 -9.50
C TYR A 165 -2.26 -7.08 -9.87
N ASN A 166 -1.83 -7.22 -11.12
CA ASN A 166 -0.72 -6.44 -11.65
C ASN A 166 -1.20 -5.01 -12.00
N GLN A 167 -1.00 -4.07 -11.07
CA GLN A 167 -1.27 -2.63 -11.26
C GLN A 167 -2.74 -2.29 -11.57
N ILE A 168 -3.70 -2.88 -10.84
CA ILE A 168 -5.14 -2.67 -11.10
C ILE A 168 -5.56 -1.19 -11.12
N GLU A 169 -4.99 -0.35 -10.24
CA GLU A 169 -5.31 1.09 -10.22
C GLU A 169 -4.92 1.77 -11.54
N LEU A 170 -3.77 1.42 -12.12
CA LEU A 170 -3.32 2.00 -13.39
C LEU A 170 -4.11 1.46 -14.58
N ARG A 171 -4.52 0.18 -14.53
CA ARG A 171 -5.46 -0.39 -15.52
C ARG A 171 -6.83 0.28 -15.46
N CYS A 172 -7.31 0.63 -14.27
CA CYS A 172 -8.52 1.43 -14.09
C CYS A 172 -8.36 2.83 -14.69
N ILE A 173 -7.21 3.50 -14.50
CA ILE A 173 -6.91 4.79 -15.15
C ILE A 173 -6.95 4.65 -16.67
N ALA A 174 -6.27 3.65 -17.23
CA ALA A 174 -6.25 3.42 -18.68
C ALA A 174 -7.65 3.21 -19.26
N HIS A 175 -8.51 2.46 -18.55
CA HIS A 175 -9.90 2.26 -18.95
C HIS A 175 -10.76 3.52 -18.81
N LEU A 176 -10.66 4.25 -17.70
CA LEU A 176 -11.49 5.41 -17.44
C LEU A 176 -11.12 6.63 -18.29
N ALA A 177 -9.83 6.79 -18.58
CA ALA A 177 -9.31 7.87 -19.42
C ALA A 177 -9.36 7.54 -20.91
N GLU A 178 -9.42 6.25 -21.26
CA GLU A 178 -9.30 5.76 -22.63
C GLU A 178 -8.06 6.30 -23.37
N ASP A 179 -6.97 6.53 -22.63
CA ASP A 179 -5.74 7.11 -23.19
C ASP A 179 -5.04 6.10 -24.12
N PRO A 180 -4.88 6.40 -25.42
CA PRO A 180 -4.27 5.46 -26.36
C PRO A 180 -2.80 5.13 -26.03
N GLY A 181 -2.08 6.08 -25.43
CA GLY A 181 -0.69 5.88 -25.03
C GLY A 181 -0.57 4.91 -23.87
N LEU A 182 -1.44 5.07 -22.85
CA LEU A 182 -1.45 4.20 -21.67
C LEU A 182 -2.04 2.82 -21.98
N ILE A 183 -3.09 2.75 -22.81
CA ILE A 183 -3.65 1.48 -23.30
C ILE A 183 -2.59 0.72 -24.10
N GLY A 184 -1.94 1.38 -25.06
CA GLY A 184 -0.89 0.76 -25.86
C GLY A 184 0.31 0.29 -25.03
N ALA A 185 0.61 0.97 -23.92
CA ALA A 185 1.67 0.56 -22.99
C ALA A 185 1.31 -0.71 -22.19
N PHE A 186 0.02 -0.99 -21.94
CA PHE A 186 -0.42 -2.27 -21.37
C PHE A 186 -0.51 -3.37 -22.42
N GLU A 187 -0.94 -3.05 -23.63
CA GLU A 187 -1.09 -4.02 -24.73
C GLU A 187 0.24 -4.49 -25.32
N SER A 188 1.34 -3.74 -25.13
CA SER A 188 2.67 -4.14 -25.60
C SER A 188 3.23 -5.37 -24.86
N GLY A 189 2.72 -5.68 -23.66
CA GLY A 189 3.24 -6.75 -22.81
C GLY A 189 4.60 -6.43 -22.17
N GLU A 190 5.12 -5.21 -22.36
CA GLU A 190 6.32 -4.72 -21.69
C GLU A 190 6.01 -4.27 -20.25
N ASP A 191 7.05 -4.08 -19.44
CA ASP A 191 6.88 -3.50 -18.12
C ASP A 191 6.26 -2.09 -18.22
N ILE A 192 5.07 -1.93 -17.65
CA ILE A 192 4.29 -0.68 -17.76
C ILE A 192 5.06 0.53 -17.25
N HIS A 193 5.88 0.39 -16.22
CA HIS A 193 6.66 1.52 -15.67
C HIS A 193 7.83 1.87 -16.59
N ASN A 194 8.41 0.90 -17.28
CA ASN A 194 9.43 1.10 -18.31
C ASN A 194 8.83 1.80 -19.55
N ALA A 195 7.70 1.29 -20.05
CA ALA A 195 6.99 1.91 -21.18
C ALA A 195 6.53 3.35 -20.84
N THR A 196 6.06 3.56 -19.60
CA THR A 196 5.72 4.90 -19.10
C THR A 196 6.96 5.79 -19.06
N ALA A 197 8.07 5.31 -18.51
CA ALA A 197 9.31 6.08 -18.43
C ALA A 197 9.86 6.47 -19.81
N ALA A 198 9.89 5.53 -20.76
CA ALA A 198 10.32 5.79 -22.14
C ALA A 198 9.54 6.96 -22.77
N ARG A 199 8.22 6.97 -22.60
CA ARG A 199 7.35 8.05 -23.10
C ARG A 199 7.53 9.36 -22.35
N VAL A 200 7.61 9.32 -21.01
CA VAL A 200 7.72 10.53 -20.17
C VAL A 200 9.07 11.22 -20.35
N PHE A 201 10.15 10.45 -20.48
CA PHE A 201 11.51 10.98 -20.62
C PHE A 201 11.98 11.10 -22.08
N ASP A 202 11.13 10.72 -23.04
CA ASP A 202 11.43 10.72 -24.47
C ASP A 202 12.74 9.96 -24.81
N VAL A 203 12.81 8.71 -24.36
CA VAL A 203 13.95 7.80 -24.58
C VAL A 203 13.47 6.44 -25.11
N ASP A 204 14.33 5.73 -25.82
CA ASP A 204 14.05 4.35 -26.22
C ASP A 204 13.78 3.45 -24.99
N PRO A 205 12.84 2.48 -25.06
CA PRO A 205 12.53 1.56 -23.96
C PRO A 205 13.75 0.84 -23.38
N ASP A 206 14.71 0.46 -24.23
CA ASP A 206 15.95 -0.21 -23.82
C ASP A 206 16.97 0.74 -23.18
N SER A 207 16.77 2.05 -23.32
CA SER A 207 17.62 3.11 -22.74
C SER A 207 17.05 3.67 -21.43
N VAL A 208 15.91 3.15 -20.96
CA VAL A 208 15.32 3.56 -19.69
C VAL A 208 16.22 3.11 -18.54
N THR A 209 16.69 4.09 -17.77
CA THR A 209 17.47 3.84 -16.56
C THR A 209 16.58 3.36 -15.41
N ILE A 210 17.18 2.66 -14.43
CA ILE A 210 16.50 2.25 -13.19
C ILE A 210 15.88 3.46 -12.47
N GLU A 211 16.57 4.60 -12.47
CA GLU A 211 16.08 5.83 -11.86
C GLU A 211 14.84 6.37 -12.59
N GLN A 212 14.87 6.45 -13.92
CA GLN A 212 13.72 6.88 -14.72
C GLN A 212 12.51 5.96 -14.52
N ARG A 213 12.72 4.64 -14.53
CA ARG A 213 11.66 3.67 -14.25
C ARG A 213 11.08 3.85 -12.85
N SER A 214 11.92 4.10 -11.85
CA SER A 214 11.49 4.37 -10.47
C SER A 214 10.68 5.67 -10.37
N LYS A 215 11.14 6.75 -11.01
CA LYS A 215 10.41 8.03 -11.08
C LYS A 215 9.05 7.86 -11.77
N ALA A 216 9.00 7.20 -12.91
CA ALA A 216 7.75 6.92 -13.63
C ALA A 216 6.77 6.11 -12.78
N LYS A 217 7.23 5.05 -12.11
CA LYS A 217 6.43 4.27 -11.17
C LYS A 217 5.82 5.15 -10.09
N MET A 218 6.61 6.02 -9.47
CA MET A 218 6.15 6.92 -8.41
C MET A 218 5.12 7.95 -8.91
N VAL A 219 5.27 8.43 -10.14
CA VAL A 219 4.30 9.33 -10.81
C VAL A 219 2.99 8.61 -11.09
N SER A 220 3.03 7.42 -11.70
CA SER A 220 1.82 6.62 -11.99
C SER A 220 1.04 6.30 -10.72
N TYR A 221 1.74 5.93 -9.64
CA TYR A 221 1.11 5.79 -8.33
C TYR A 221 0.56 7.12 -7.83
N GLY A 222 1.34 8.21 -7.88
CA GLY A 222 0.90 9.54 -7.43
C GLY A 222 -0.38 10.02 -8.10
N LEU A 223 -0.51 9.81 -9.41
CA LEU A 223 -1.69 10.16 -10.19
C LEU A 223 -2.96 9.47 -9.70
N ALA A 224 -2.89 8.17 -9.37
CA ALA A 224 -4.02 7.44 -8.79
C ALA A 224 -4.54 8.08 -7.49
N TYR A 225 -3.73 8.90 -6.80
CA TYR A 225 -4.10 9.64 -5.59
C TYR A 225 -4.35 11.13 -5.81
N GLY A 226 -4.42 11.61 -7.06
CA GLY A 226 -4.60 13.04 -7.35
C GLY A 226 -3.45 13.90 -6.82
N MET A 227 -2.22 13.38 -6.91
CA MET A 227 -1.03 14.04 -6.38
C MET A 227 -0.61 15.26 -7.19
N GLU A 228 -0.39 16.38 -6.51
CA GLU A 228 0.19 17.60 -7.08
C GLU A 228 1.73 17.58 -7.02
N ALA A 229 2.38 18.46 -7.79
CA ALA A 229 3.84 18.56 -7.85
C ALA A 229 4.51 18.68 -6.47
N PHE A 230 3.90 19.38 -5.51
CA PHE A 230 4.43 19.44 -4.14
C PHE A 230 4.46 18.05 -3.46
N GLY A 231 3.38 17.27 -3.58
CA GLY A 231 3.30 15.92 -3.03
C GLY A 231 4.26 14.97 -3.72
N LEU A 232 4.41 15.12 -5.04
CA LEU A 232 5.34 14.34 -5.84
C LEU A 232 6.79 14.66 -5.48
N ALA A 233 7.13 15.94 -5.30
CA ALA A 233 8.45 16.40 -4.87
C ALA A 233 8.88 15.80 -3.53
N GLN A 234 7.98 15.78 -2.55
CA GLN A 234 8.25 15.13 -1.26
C GLN A 234 8.51 13.63 -1.41
N ARG A 235 7.75 12.94 -2.25
CA ARG A 235 7.89 11.49 -2.49
C ARG A 235 9.15 11.13 -3.26
N LEU A 236 9.53 11.94 -4.24
CA LEU A 236 10.73 11.75 -5.05
C LEU A 236 11.99 12.31 -4.39
N SER A 237 11.84 13.08 -3.30
CA SER A 237 12.93 13.82 -2.67
C SER A 237 13.66 14.76 -3.65
N VAL A 238 12.91 15.38 -4.56
CA VAL A 238 13.42 16.33 -5.57
C VAL A 238 12.83 17.74 -5.35
N PRO A 239 13.41 18.80 -5.92
CA PRO A 239 12.81 20.13 -5.91
C PRO A 239 11.42 20.15 -6.56
N ILE A 240 10.53 21.02 -6.07
CA ILE A 240 9.15 21.14 -6.59
C ILE A 240 9.12 21.43 -8.09
N GLY A 241 10.07 22.23 -8.61
CA GLY A 241 10.17 22.52 -10.04
C GLY A 241 10.45 21.28 -10.89
N GLU A 242 11.34 20.39 -10.43
CA GLU A 242 11.62 19.13 -11.12
C GLU A 242 10.38 18.21 -11.09
N ALA A 243 9.71 18.11 -9.94
CA ALA A 243 8.48 17.33 -9.84
C ALA A 243 7.36 17.85 -10.77
N GLN A 244 7.25 19.17 -10.93
CA GLN A 244 6.30 19.77 -11.87
C GLN A 244 6.64 19.39 -13.31
N GLN A 245 7.92 19.47 -13.70
CA GLN A 245 8.36 19.10 -15.06
C GLN A 245 8.04 17.63 -15.38
N ILE A 246 8.25 16.72 -14.42
CA ILE A 246 7.93 15.30 -14.59
C ILE A 246 6.42 15.10 -14.74
N LEU A 247 5.60 15.80 -13.95
CA LEU A 247 4.15 15.72 -14.03
C LEU A 247 3.62 16.27 -15.36
N ASP A 248 4.17 17.39 -15.82
CA ASP A 248 3.81 17.99 -17.11
C ASP A 248 4.17 17.04 -18.27
N ALA A 249 5.38 16.45 -18.24
CA ALA A 249 5.81 15.46 -19.24
C ALA A 249 4.89 14.23 -19.25
N TYR A 250 4.41 13.79 -18.09
CA TYR A 250 3.41 12.71 -18.01
C TYR A 250 2.10 13.08 -18.70
N PHE A 251 1.56 14.28 -18.47
CA PHE A 251 0.34 14.69 -19.15
C PHE A 251 0.51 14.94 -20.65
N VAL A 252 1.71 15.31 -21.09
CA VAL A 252 2.04 15.35 -22.54
C VAL A 252 2.06 13.94 -23.13
N ALA A 253 2.62 12.96 -22.41
CA ALA A 253 2.66 11.56 -22.85
C ALA A 253 1.28 10.88 -22.84
N PHE A 254 0.40 11.27 -21.91
CA PHE A 254 -0.92 10.68 -21.66
C PHE A 254 -2.00 11.77 -21.52
N PRO A 255 -2.32 12.50 -22.61
CA PRO A 255 -3.20 13.67 -22.56
C PRO A 255 -4.63 13.35 -22.14
N ALA A 256 -5.16 12.17 -22.50
CA ALA A 256 -6.54 11.83 -22.14
C ALA A 256 -6.69 11.55 -20.63
N VAL A 257 -5.59 11.22 -19.94
CA VAL A 257 -5.60 11.12 -18.47
C VAL A 257 -5.86 12.48 -17.83
N HIS A 258 -5.25 13.54 -18.34
CA HIS A 258 -5.50 14.91 -17.86
C HIS A 258 -6.96 15.32 -18.10
N ASP A 259 -7.45 15.10 -19.33
CA ASP A 259 -8.85 15.41 -19.69
C ASP A 259 -9.86 14.66 -18.83
N TYR A 260 -9.58 13.39 -18.52
CA TYR A 260 -10.38 12.59 -17.61
C TYR A 260 -10.41 13.18 -16.19
N MET A 261 -9.26 13.62 -15.67
CA MET A 261 -9.17 14.23 -14.34
C MET A 261 -9.99 15.52 -14.25
N ASP A 262 -9.84 16.41 -15.25
CA ASP A 262 -10.58 17.67 -15.32
C ASP A 262 -12.09 17.44 -15.43
N LYS A 263 -12.50 16.52 -16.30
CA LYS A 263 -13.91 16.13 -16.46
C LYS A 263 -14.48 15.55 -15.17
N THR A 264 -13.75 14.66 -14.51
CA THR A 264 -14.17 14.04 -13.24
C THR A 264 -14.37 15.09 -12.14
N ILE A 265 -13.47 16.08 -12.06
CA ILE A 265 -13.61 17.19 -11.11
C ILE A 265 -14.85 18.03 -11.44
N ALA A 266 -15.06 18.38 -12.71
CA ALA A 266 -16.20 19.18 -13.14
C ALA A 266 -17.53 18.48 -12.82
N GLU A 267 -17.66 17.21 -13.17
CA GLU A 267 -18.85 16.39 -12.89
C GLU A 267 -19.07 16.24 -11.37
N ALA A 268 -18.02 16.01 -10.59
CA ALA A 268 -18.12 15.87 -9.14
C ALA A 268 -18.55 17.19 -8.47
N ARG A 269 -18.08 18.35 -8.97
CA ARG A 269 -18.50 19.67 -8.47
C ARG A 269 -19.97 19.94 -8.77
N GLU A 270 -20.46 19.53 -9.94
CA GLU A 270 -21.87 19.67 -10.32
C GLU A 270 -22.79 18.77 -9.47
N ARG A 271 -22.40 17.51 -9.29
CA ARG A 271 -23.24 16.50 -8.62
C ARG A 271 -23.07 16.44 -7.10
N GLY A 272 -21.92 16.90 -6.58
CA GLY A 272 -21.53 16.77 -5.17
C GLY A 272 -20.97 15.40 -4.78
N TYR A 273 -20.83 14.47 -5.73
CA TYR A 273 -20.32 13.12 -5.50
C TYR A 273 -19.62 12.56 -6.74
N THR A 274 -18.84 11.50 -6.53
CA THR A 274 -18.30 10.63 -7.59
C THR A 274 -19.04 9.31 -7.63
N GLU A 275 -19.09 8.67 -8.81
CA GLU A 275 -19.73 7.37 -9.02
C GLU A 275 -18.82 6.45 -9.83
N THR A 276 -18.61 5.21 -9.36
CA THR A 276 -17.86 4.17 -10.08
C THR A 276 -18.71 3.55 -11.20
N LEU A 277 -18.11 2.77 -12.11
CA LEU A 277 -18.86 2.01 -13.14
C LEU A 277 -19.86 0.99 -12.56
N PHE A 278 -19.68 0.57 -11.31
CA PHE A 278 -20.63 -0.31 -10.60
C PHE A 278 -21.71 0.47 -9.82
N GLY A 279 -21.80 1.79 -9.98
CA GLY A 279 -22.80 2.65 -9.33
C GLY A 279 -22.50 3.03 -7.87
N ARG A 280 -21.34 2.68 -7.31
CA ARG A 280 -20.94 3.12 -5.96
C ARG A 280 -20.72 4.63 -5.94
N ARG A 281 -21.40 5.32 -5.02
CA ARG A 281 -21.28 6.78 -4.84
C ARG A 281 -20.44 7.16 -3.62
N ARG A 282 -19.59 8.18 -3.77
CA ARG A 282 -18.90 8.86 -2.66
C ARG A 282 -19.26 10.34 -2.67
N GLN A 283 -19.96 10.78 -1.63
CA GLN A 283 -20.24 12.20 -1.38
C GLN A 283 -18.96 12.95 -1.00
N ILE A 284 -18.78 14.16 -1.56
CA ILE A 284 -17.60 15.00 -1.33
C ILE A 284 -18.06 16.43 -1.02
N PRO A 285 -18.55 16.69 0.22
CA PRO A 285 -19.07 18.00 0.60
C PRO A 285 -18.02 19.11 0.51
N GLU A 286 -16.73 18.78 0.57
CA GLU A 286 -15.61 19.71 0.42
C GLU A 286 -15.65 20.47 -0.91
N LEU A 287 -16.24 19.89 -1.98
CA LEU A 287 -16.35 20.51 -3.29
C LEU A 287 -17.21 21.79 -3.27
N ALA A 288 -18.15 21.89 -2.33
CA ALA A 288 -19.01 23.06 -2.15
C ALA A 288 -18.37 24.15 -1.27
N SER A 289 -17.16 23.94 -0.75
CA SER A 289 -16.53 24.91 0.16
C SER A 289 -16.00 26.13 -0.59
N ASP A 290 -16.26 27.33 -0.05
CA ASP A 290 -15.66 28.57 -0.54
C ASP A 290 -14.14 28.62 -0.27
N ASN A 291 -13.67 27.89 0.75
CA ASN A 291 -12.25 27.82 1.09
C ASN A 291 -11.48 27.02 0.03
N PHE A 292 -10.61 27.70 -0.71
CA PHE A 292 -9.80 27.12 -1.78
C PHE A 292 -9.07 25.84 -1.36
N ARG A 293 -8.46 25.80 -0.16
CA ARG A 293 -7.70 24.62 0.30
C ARG A 293 -8.59 23.41 0.60
N ILE A 294 -9.79 23.66 1.11
CA ILE A 294 -10.78 22.60 1.39
C ILE A 294 -11.31 22.07 0.05
N ARG A 295 -11.68 22.96 -0.86
CA ARG A 295 -12.18 22.61 -2.18
C ARG A 295 -11.16 21.82 -3.00
N GLN A 296 -9.91 22.26 -3.03
CA GLN A 296 -8.81 21.54 -3.68
C GLN A 296 -8.60 20.14 -3.06
N ALA A 297 -8.77 19.99 -1.74
CA ALA A 297 -8.74 18.67 -1.12
C ALA A 297 -9.92 17.79 -1.55
N GLY A 298 -11.11 18.37 -1.76
CA GLY A 298 -12.26 17.68 -2.33
C GLY A 298 -12.01 17.22 -3.77
N GLU A 299 -11.37 18.04 -4.60
CA GLU A 299 -11.02 17.70 -5.99
C GLU A 299 -10.06 16.53 -6.07
N ARG A 300 -9.04 16.51 -5.20
CA ARG A 300 -8.13 15.36 -5.07
C ARG A 300 -8.87 14.10 -4.65
N GLN A 301 -9.82 14.22 -3.72
CA GLN A 301 -10.67 13.10 -3.33
C GLN A 301 -11.54 12.60 -4.49
N ALA A 302 -12.04 13.50 -5.35
CA ALA A 302 -12.87 13.14 -6.49
C ALA A 302 -12.08 12.32 -7.52
N MET A 303 -10.89 12.78 -7.89
CA MET A 303 -10.01 12.06 -8.83
C MET A 303 -9.67 10.64 -8.32
N ASN A 304 -9.25 10.54 -7.07
CA ASN A 304 -8.87 9.27 -6.46
C ASN A 304 -10.05 8.30 -6.27
N ALA A 305 -11.24 8.82 -5.94
CA ALA A 305 -12.40 7.99 -5.61
C ALA A 305 -12.88 7.12 -6.78
N GLY A 306 -12.90 7.67 -8.00
CA GLY A 306 -13.30 6.91 -9.19
C GLY A 306 -12.38 5.72 -9.46
N ILE A 307 -11.07 5.97 -9.43
CA ILE A 307 -10.03 4.98 -9.72
C ILE A 307 -9.99 3.89 -8.64
N GLN A 308 -9.84 4.27 -7.37
CA GLN A 308 -9.76 3.31 -6.27
C GLN A 308 -11.07 2.60 -6.00
N GLY A 309 -12.18 3.30 -6.18
CA GLY A 309 -13.51 2.73 -6.08
C GLY A 309 -13.73 1.65 -7.11
N LEU A 310 -13.40 1.92 -8.38
CA LEU A 310 -13.51 0.93 -9.44
C LEU A 310 -12.63 -0.29 -9.17
N ALA A 311 -11.36 -0.10 -8.78
CA ALA A 311 -10.48 -1.21 -8.41
C ALA A 311 -11.05 -2.05 -7.25
N ALA A 312 -11.61 -1.40 -6.22
CA ALA A 312 -12.25 -2.10 -5.11
C ALA A 312 -13.52 -2.87 -5.52
N ASP A 313 -14.30 -2.32 -6.45
CA ASP A 313 -15.50 -2.98 -6.97
C ASP A 313 -15.15 -4.21 -7.81
N ILE A 314 -14.20 -4.08 -8.75
CA ILE A 314 -13.68 -5.20 -9.54
C ILE A 314 -13.18 -6.30 -8.63
N PHE A 315 -12.37 -5.93 -7.63
CA PHE A 315 -11.79 -6.88 -6.70
C PHE A 315 -12.88 -7.60 -5.87
N LYS A 316 -13.93 -6.89 -5.43
CA LYS A 316 -15.08 -7.55 -4.74
C LYS A 316 -15.83 -8.52 -5.65
N VAL A 317 -15.99 -8.21 -6.94
CA VAL A 317 -16.57 -9.15 -7.91
C VAL A 317 -15.67 -10.38 -8.06
N ALA A 318 -14.35 -10.20 -8.11
CA ALA A 318 -13.39 -11.29 -8.18
C ALA A 318 -13.52 -12.23 -6.96
N LEU A 319 -13.67 -11.68 -5.74
CA LEU A 319 -13.89 -12.49 -4.53
C LEU A 319 -15.14 -13.38 -4.63
N ILE A 320 -16.26 -12.81 -5.10
CA ILE A 320 -17.52 -13.54 -5.25
C ILE A 320 -17.37 -14.66 -6.30
N ARG A 321 -16.77 -14.34 -7.46
CA ARG A 321 -16.53 -15.31 -8.53
C ARG A 321 -15.61 -16.44 -8.08
N LEU A 322 -14.55 -16.11 -7.37
CA LEU A 322 -13.60 -17.08 -6.84
C LEU A 322 -14.28 -18.05 -5.86
N ASP A 323 -15.02 -17.52 -4.89
CA ASP A 323 -15.77 -18.35 -3.94
C ASP A 323 -16.76 -19.28 -4.65
N GLN A 324 -17.54 -18.76 -5.59
CA GLN A 324 -18.48 -19.55 -6.39
C GLN A 324 -17.79 -20.64 -7.23
N ALA A 325 -16.66 -20.31 -7.85
CA ALA A 325 -15.93 -21.25 -8.71
C ALA A 325 -15.27 -22.38 -7.90
N LEU A 326 -14.68 -22.07 -6.74
CA LEU A 326 -14.14 -23.09 -5.82
C LEU A 326 -15.24 -24.03 -5.33
N ASN A 327 -16.40 -23.48 -4.96
CA ASN A 327 -17.56 -24.25 -4.52
C ASN A 327 -18.11 -25.15 -5.64
N ALA A 328 -18.23 -24.62 -6.87
CA ALA A 328 -18.70 -25.37 -8.03
C ALA A 328 -17.75 -26.51 -8.43
N ALA A 329 -16.45 -26.31 -8.24
CA ALA A 329 -15.43 -27.35 -8.45
C ALA A 329 -15.39 -28.41 -7.33
N GLY A 330 -16.17 -28.24 -6.24
CA GLY A 330 -16.09 -29.10 -5.06
C GLY A 330 -14.72 -29.06 -4.39
N SER A 331 -13.96 -27.98 -4.57
CA SER A 331 -12.60 -27.85 -4.05
C SER A 331 -12.61 -27.80 -2.53
N THR A 332 -11.63 -28.43 -1.91
CA THR A 332 -11.40 -28.30 -0.46
C THR A 332 -10.49 -27.11 -0.11
N SER A 333 -10.07 -26.35 -1.13
CA SER A 333 -9.29 -25.12 -1.00
C SER A 333 -10.11 -23.99 -0.40
N ARG A 334 -9.42 -23.04 0.22
CA ARG A 334 -10.05 -22.03 1.08
C ARG A 334 -9.50 -20.65 0.80
N LEU A 335 -10.37 -19.70 0.46
CA LEU A 335 -10.02 -18.27 0.50
C LEU A 335 -9.95 -17.82 1.97
N ILE A 336 -8.74 -17.54 2.45
CA ILE A 336 -8.49 -17.26 3.87
C ILE A 336 -8.27 -15.78 4.17
N LEU A 337 -7.61 -15.06 3.27
CA LEU A 337 -7.22 -13.67 3.50
C LEU A 337 -7.29 -12.87 2.20
N GLN A 338 -7.56 -11.60 2.37
CA GLN A 338 -7.57 -10.57 1.36
C GLN A 338 -6.70 -9.42 1.85
N VAL A 339 -5.84 -8.88 0.99
CA VAL A 339 -4.97 -7.76 1.33
C VAL A 339 -4.93 -6.81 0.15
N HIS A 340 -5.68 -5.71 0.23
CA HIS A 340 -5.81 -4.73 -0.87
C HIS A 340 -6.38 -5.36 -2.15
N ASP A 341 -5.54 -5.68 -3.13
CA ASP A 341 -5.85 -6.30 -4.43
C ASP A 341 -5.28 -7.73 -4.54
N GLU A 342 -4.83 -8.29 -3.42
CA GLU A 342 -4.32 -9.64 -3.26
C GLU A 342 -5.34 -10.54 -2.55
N VAL A 343 -5.41 -11.80 -2.98
CA VAL A 343 -6.06 -12.92 -2.28
C VAL A 343 -5.03 -13.96 -1.88
N ILE A 344 -5.30 -14.64 -0.76
CA ILE A 344 -4.50 -15.75 -0.26
C ILE A 344 -5.44 -16.93 -0.03
N CYS A 345 -5.11 -18.05 -0.66
CA CYS A 345 -5.83 -19.30 -0.55
C CYS A 345 -4.96 -20.38 0.11
N GLU A 346 -5.55 -21.20 0.96
CA GLU A 346 -4.97 -22.50 1.33
C GLU A 346 -5.41 -23.53 0.29
N VAL A 347 -4.45 -24.21 -0.33
CA VAL A 347 -4.69 -25.16 -1.42
C VAL A 347 -4.02 -26.50 -1.11
N PRO A 348 -4.72 -27.65 -1.19
CA PRO A 348 -4.06 -28.95 -1.13
C PRO A 348 -3.03 -29.07 -2.27
N PRO A 349 -1.81 -29.57 -2.04
CA PRO A 349 -0.79 -29.66 -3.10
C PRO A 349 -1.24 -30.43 -4.34
N ALA A 350 -2.12 -31.42 -4.18
CA ALA A 350 -2.67 -32.19 -5.30
C ALA A 350 -3.64 -31.40 -6.19
N ASP A 351 -4.24 -30.33 -5.68
CA ASP A 351 -5.24 -29.51 -6.37
C ASP A 351 -4.64 -28.19 -6.91
N LEU A 352 -3.33 -27.96 -6.71
CA LEU A 352 -2.69 -26.67 -6.95
C LEU A 352 -2.94 -26.13 -8.36
N ASP A 353 -2.63 -26.92 -9.40
CA ASP A 353 -2.79 -26.49 -10.80
C ASP A 353 -4.24 -26.15 -11.15
N ALA A 354 -5.19 -26.97 -10.69
CA ALA A 354 -6.61 -26.76 -10.95
C ALA A 354 -7.13 -25.49 -10.26
N VAL A 355 -6.71 -25.27 -9.01
CA VAL A 355 -7.12 -24.09 -8.22
C VAL A 355 -6.43 -22.83 -8.74
N THR A 356 -5.18 -22.91 -9.19
CA THR A 356 -4.49 -21.81 -9.86
C THR A 356 -5.25 -21.35 -11.11
N ALA A 357 -5.74 -22.27 -11.94
CA ALA A 357 -6.56 -21.93 -13.10
C ALA A 357 -7.88 -21.25 -12.70
N ILE A 358 -8.57 -21.77 -11.67
CA ILE A 358 -9.80 -21.18 -11.13
C ILE A 358 -9.56 -19.75 -10.64
N VAL A 359 -8.49 -19.53 -9.86
CA VAL A 359 -8.14 -18.22 -9.31
C VAL A 359 -7.82 -17.23 -10.43
N LEU A 360 -7.01 -17.66 -11.40
CA LEU A 360 -6.66 -16.83 -12.55
C LEU A 360 -7.92 -16.38 -13.30
N GLU A 361 -8.79 -17.31 -13.69
CA GLU A 361 -10.00 -17.02 -14.46
C GLU A 361 -10.98 -16.12 -13.68
N ALA A 362 -11.19 -16.41 -12.40
CA ALA A 362 -12.09 -15.61 -11.56
C ALA A 362 -11.63 -14.15 -11.42
N MET A 363 -10.32 -13.93 -11.26
CA MET A 363 -9.75 -12.60 -11.08
C MET A 363 -9.57 -11.87 -12.41
N SER A 364 -8.97 -12.49 -13.43
CA SER A 364 -8.77 -11.83 -14.74
C SER A 364 -10.09 -11.55 -15.45
N GLY A 365 -11.11 -12.37 -15.21
CA GLY A 365 -12.44 -12.21 -15.80
C GLY A 365 -13.37 -11.26 -15.03
N ALA A 366 -12.97 -10.73 -13.88
CA ALA A 366 -13.87 -10.06 -12.93
C ALA A 366 -14.64 -8.88 -13.54
N PHE A 367 -14.04 -8.15 -14.47
CA PHE A 367 -14.66 -7.06 -15.21
C PHE A 367 -13.97 -6.85 -16.55
N ASP A 368 -14.73 -6.40 -17.56
CA ASP A 368 -14.21 -6.14 -18.90
C ASP A 368 -13.67 -4.71 -18.98
N LEU A 369 -12.35 -4.56 -18.91
CA LEU A 369 -11.66 -3.28 -19.05
C LEU A 369 -11.13 -3.11 -20.48
N ARG A 370 -10.70 -1.88 -20.82
CA ARG A 370 -10.05 -1.61 -22.12
C ARG A 370 -8.68 -2.30 -22.25
N VAL A 371 -8.07 -2.63 -21.12
CA VAL A 371 -6.80 -3.35 -21.00
C VAL A 371 -7.02 -4.62 -20.17
N PRO A 372 -6.32 -5.73 -20.44
CA PRO A 372 -6.52 -6.98 -19.70
C PRO A 372 -6.33 -6.82 -18.18
N LEU A 373 -7.06 -7.55 -17.36
CA LEU A 373 -6.75 -7.68 -15.93
C LEU A 373 -5.73 -8.81 -15.73
N GLU A 374 -4.47 -8.45 -15.53
CA GLU A 374 -3.42 -9.43 -15.25
C GLU A 374 -3.27 -9.71 -13.75
N VAL A 375 -2.94 -10.95 -13.44
CA VAL A 375 -2.80 -11.47 -12.08
C VAL A 375 -1.45 -12.18 -11.96
N HIS A 376 -0.66 -11.78 -10.97
CA HIS A 376 0.56 -12.51 -10.60
C HIS A 376 0.21 -13.59 -9.59
N LEU A 377 0.63 -14.82 -9.90
CA LEU A 377 0.38 -16.00 -9.10
C LEU A 377 1.69 -16.55 -8.55
N SER A 378 1.64 -17.00 -7.31
CA SER A 378 2.78 -17.60 -6.63
C SER A 378 2.30 -18.47 -5.47
N HIS A 379 3.09 -19.45 -5.07
CA HIS A 379 2.72 -20.37 -3.99
C HIS A 379 3.93 -20.71 -3.11
N GLY A 380 3.66 -21.16 -1.89
CA GLY A 380 4.71 -21.56 -0.96
C GLY A 380 4.19 -21.93 0.43
N ASP A 381 5.10 -22.41 1.26
CA ASP A 381 4.80 -22.90 2.62
C ASP A 381 4.66 -21.79 3.67
N SER A 382 4.91 -20.53 3.28
CA SER A 382 4.62 -19.34 4.07
C SER A 382 4.28 -18.17 3.16
N TRP A 383 3.68 -17.11 3.72
CA TRP A 383 3.38 -15.90 2.95
C TRP A 383 4.66 -15.26 2.40
N ALA A 384 5.77 -15.33 3.15
CA ALA A 384 7.07 -14.88 2.66
C ALA A 384 7.55 -15.72 1.46
N ALA A 385 7.56 -17.04 1.59
CA ALA A 385 8.02 -17.95 0.53
C ALA A 385 7.18 -17.83 -0.75
N ALA A 386 5.88 -17.55 -0.61
CA ALA A 386 4.98 -17.33 -1.73
C ALA A 386 5.11 -15.92 -2.35
N LYS A 387 5.87 -14.97 -1.81
CA LYS A 387 6.02 -13.62 -2.40
C LYS A 387 7.43 -13.27 -2.89
N GLY A 388 8.42 -14.12 -2.64
CA GLY A 388 9.81 -13.89 -3.02
C GLY A 388 10.55 -13.01 -2.02
#